data_AF-B1YRD6-F1
#
_entry.id   AF-B1YRD6-F1
#
_cell.length_a   1.000
_cell.length_b   1.000
_cell.length_c   1.000
_cell.angle_alpha   90.00
_cell.angle_beta   90.00
_cell.angle_gamma   90.00
#
_symmetry.space_group_name_H-M   'P 1'
#
loop_
_entity.id
_entity.type
_entity.pdbx_description
1 polymer ?
#
loop_
_entity_poly.entity_id
_entity_poly.type
_entity_poly.pdbx_seq_one_letter_code
_entity_poly.pdbx_strand_id
1 'polypeptide(L)'
;MGQKIHPTGFRLAVSRNWASRWYANNNNFAAMLQEDIGVREYLKKKLKNASVGRVVIERPAKNARITIYSSRPGVVIGKKGEDIEQLKTELQRRMGVPVHVNIEEIRKPETDAQLIADSITQQLERRIMFRRAMKRAMQNAMRLGAQGIKIMSAGRLNGIEIARTEWYREGRVPLHTLRADIDYATSEAKTTYGIIGVKVWVYKGDTLGRNDAPVVEEVAEDKRPRRNARPGDRRPRRDGEGGAPGARRGAPRRGAGKPEDGKTGE
;
A
#
# COMPACT_ATOMS: atom_id res chain seq x y z
N MET A 1 11.47 -12.01 -27.46
CA MET A 1 10.70 -10.93 -28.14
C MET A 1 10.34 -9.83 -27.16
N GLY A 2 10.58 -8.56 -27.50
CA GLY A 2 10.54 -7.41 -26.57
C GLY A 2 9.54 -6.29 -26.90
N GLN A 3 8.50 -6.56 -27.69
CA GLN A 3 7.58 -5.55 -28.26
C GLN A 3 6.62 -4.86 -27.26
N LYS A 4 6.86 -4.93 -25.94
CA LYS A 4 5.94 -4.41 -24.92
C LYS A 4 6.50 -3.17 -24.25
N ILE A 5 5.79 -2.06 -24.37
CA ILE A 5 6.12 -0.79 -23.71
C ILE A 5 6.11 -0.95 -22.17
N HIS A 6 6.95 -0.16 -21.50
CA HIS A 6 7.01 -0.13 -20.03
C HIS A 6 5.68 0.42 -19.45
N PRO A 7 4.93 -0.33 -18.62
CA PRO A 7 3.58 0.06 -18.18
C PRO A 7 3.53 1.40 -17.46
N THR A 8 4.54 1.70 -16.64
CA THR A 8 4.70 2.99 -15.96
C THR A 8 4.95 4.13 -16.94
N GLY A 9 5.87 3.95 -17.89
CA GLY A 9 6.21 4.96 -18.91
C GLY A 9 5.00 5.33 -19.78
N PHE A 10 4.24 4.33 -20.21
CA PHE A 10 2.99 4.50 -20.95
C PHE A 10 1.89 5.27 -20.18
N ARG A 11 2.02 5.39 -18.84
CA ARG A 11 1.02 6.03 -17.95
C ARG A 11 1.50 7.34 -17.30
N LEU A 12 2.74 7.78 -17.54
CA LEU A 12 3.34 8.97 -16.92
C LEU A 12 2.56 10.27 -17.19
N ALA A 13 1.86 10.37 -18.33
CA ALA A 13 1.07 11.56 -18.66
C ALA A 13 -0.33 11.56 -18.03
N VAL A 14 -0.87 10.39 -17.62
CA VAL A 14 -2.30 10.21 -17.32
C VAL A 14 -2.54 9.92 -15.84
N SER A 15 -2.00 8.81 -15.33
CA SER A 15 -2.32 8.27 -13.99
C SER A 15 -1.12 8.16 -13.05
N ARG A 16 0.12 8.18 -13.59
CA ARG A 16 1.36 8.07 -12.79
C ARG A 16 2.06 9.42 -12.68
N ASN A 17 2.55 9.75 -11.49
CA ASN A 17 3.43 10.91 -11.27
C ASN A 17 4.91 10.54 -11.44
N TRP A 18 5.73 11.55 -11.78
CA TRP A 18 7.19 11.39 -11.84
C TRP A 18 7.80 11.07 -10.46
N ALA A 19 8.86 10.25 -10.49
CA ALA A 19 9.65 9.87 -9.31
C ALA A 19 10.77 10.88 -8.97
N SER A 20 11.20 11.70 -9.93
CA SER A 20 11.97 12.93 -9.66
C SER A 20 11.09 14.12 -10.05
N ARG A 21 10.97 15.11 -9.17
CA ARG A 21 10.11 16.29 -9.34
C ARG A 21 10.94 17.55 -9.06
N TRP A 22 11.60 18.03 -10.08
CA TRP A 22 12.39 19.25 -10.02
C TRP A 22 12.53 19.84 -11.42
N TYR A 23 12.90 21.12 -11.47
CA TYR A 23 13.21 21.82 -12.70
C TYR A 23 14.65 22.32 -12.63
N ALA A 24 15.35 22.27 -13.76
CA ALA A 24 16.68 22.83 -13.95
C ALA A 24 16.78 23.42 -15.35
N ASN A 25 17.67 24.39 -15.53
CA ASN A 25 18.09 24.82 -16.86
C ASN A 25 18.96 23.72 -17.53
N ASN A 26 19.10 23.80 -18.85
CA ASN A 26 19.86 22.82 -19.64
C ASN A 26 21.29 22.60 -19.10
N ASN A 27 21.93 23.66 -18.60
CA ASN A 27 23.30 23.63 -18.08
C ASN A 27 23.43 22.77 -16.81
N ASN A 28 22.46 22.84 -15.89
CA ASN A 28 22.53 22.12 -14.61
C ASN A 28 21.81 20.76 -14.64
N PHE A 29 20.91 20.55 -15.61
CA PHE A 29 20.08 19.33 -15.70
C PHE A 29 20.92 18.03 -15.70
N ALA A 30 22.01 17.99 -16.47
CA ALA A 30 22.86 16.80 -16.57
C ALA A 30 23.53 16.44 -15.23
N ALA A 31 24.08 17.43 -14.51
CA ALA A 31 24.70 17.22 -13.21
C ALA A 31 23.67 16.75 -12.16
N MET A 32 22.52 17.42 -12.08
CA MET A 32 21.44 17.08 -11.14
C MET A 32 20.85 15.68 -11.41
N LEU A 33 20.78 15.27 -12.68
CA LEU A 33 20.36 13.92 -13.07
C LEU A 33 21.39 12.86 -12.65
N GLN A 34 22.69 13.12 -12.82
CA GLN A 34 23.76 12.21 -12.41
C GLN A 34 23.78 12.00 -10.89
N GLU A 35 23.59 13.08 -10.12
CA GLU A 35 23.39 13.02 -8.66
C GLU A 35 22.16 12.16 -8.29
N ASP A 36 21.01 12.39 -8.93
CA ASP A 36 19.77 11.63 -8.69
C ASP A 36 19.98 10.12 -8.96
N ILE A 37 20.71 9.75 -10.01
CA ILE A 37 21.06 8.35 -10.33
C ILE A 37 21.96 7.77 -9.23
N GLY A 38 23.04 8.47 -8.87
CA GLY A 38 23.97 8.02 -7.83
C GLY A 38 23.30 7.84 -6.46
N VAL A 39 22.39 8.74 -6.09
CA VAL A 39 21.58 8.65 -4.87
C VAL A 39 20.61 7.45 -4.93
N ARG A 40 19.93 7.22 -6.05
CA ARG A 40 19.01 6.08 -6.21
C ARG A 40 19.74 4.74 -6.12
N GLU A 41 20.91 4.62 -6.74
CA GLU A 41 21.76 3.43 -6.59
C GLU A 41 22.23 3.23 -5.15
N TYR A 42 22.68 4.31 -4.50
CA TYR A 42 23.16 4.27 -3.13
C TYR A 42 22.08 3.79 -2.17
N LEU A 43 20.88 4.38 -2.25
CA LEU A 43 19.72 3.98 -1.46
C LEU A 43 19.30 2.53 -1.72
N LYS A 44 19.27 2.08 -2.98
CA LYS A 44 18.93 0.70 -3.33
C LYS A 44 19.94 -0.32 -2.77
N LYS A 45 21.22 0.05 -2.67
CA LYS A 45 22.30 -0.77 -2.08
C LYS A 45 22.20 -0.79 -0.54
N LYS A 46 22.20 0.38 0.12
CA LYS A 46 22.17 0.51 1.59
C LYS A 46 20.89 -0.04 2.20
N LEU A 47 19.73 0.19 1.58
CA LEU A 47 18.41 -0.14 2.14
C LEU A 47 17.82 -1.48 1.63
N LYS A 48 18.65 -2.41 1.10
CA LYS A 48 18.17 -3.73 0.60
C LYS A 48 17.33 -4.49 1.65
N ASN A 49 17.70 -4.37 2.94
CA ASN A 49 17.01 -5.04 4.04
C ASN A 49 15.71 -4.34 4.49
N ALA A 50 15.55 -3.07 4.15
CA ALA A 50 14.45 -2.21 4.62
C ALA A 50 13.23 -2.21 3.67
N SER A 51 13.22 -3.05 2.62
CA SER A 51 12.07 -3.22 1.72
C SER A 51 11.50 -1.89 1.21
N VAL A 52 12.32 -1.19 0.41
CA VAL A 52 11.95 0.09 -0.21
C VAL A 52 11.21 -0.16 -1.53
N GLY A 53 9.96 0.32 -1.64
CA GLY A 53 9.15 0.17 -2.84
C GLY A 53 9.42 1.27 -3.88
N ARG A 54 9.50 2.54 -3.44
CA ARG A 54 9.79 3.68 -4.31
C ARG A 54 10.57 4.77 -3.59
N VAL A 55 11.33 5.57 -4.34
CA VAL A 55 12.04 6.76 -3.84
C VAL A 55 11.60 7.95 -4.69
N VAL A 56 11.06 8.98 -4.04
CA VAL A 56 10.72 10.27 -4.67
C VAL A 56 11.80 11.28 -4.32
N ILE A 57 12.30 12.01 -5.32
CA ILE A 57 13.30 13.06 -5.15
C ILE A 57 12.69 14.38 -5.63
N GLU A 58 12.59 15.36 -4.73
CA GLU A 58 12.14 16.71 -5.04
C GLU A 58 13.29 17.68 -4.70
N ARG A 59 13.51 18.72 -5.51
CA ARG A 59 14.63 19.67 -5.28
C ARG A 59 14.14 21.13 -5.20
N PRO A 60 13.52 21.54 -4.08
CA PRO A 60 13.12 22.93 -3.88
C PRO A 60 14.36 23.82 -3.64
N ALA A 61 14.60 24.78 -4.54
CA ALA A 61 15.53 25.92 -4.38
C ALA A 61 16.81 25.64 -3.55
N LYS A 62 17.81 24.98 -4.16
CA LYS A 62 19.08 24.58 -3.52
C LYS A 62 18.94 23.74 -2.23
N ASN A 63 17.84 23.01 -2.08
CA ASN A 63 17.68 21.93 -1.11
C ASN A 63 17.21 20.66 -1.83
N ALA A 64 17.48 19.50 -1.24
CA ALA A 64 16.96 18.23 -1.72
C ALA A 64 16.03 17.60 -0.67
N ARG A 65 14.84 17.18 -1.10
CA ARG A 65 13.87 16.42 -0.31
C ARG A 65 13.76 15.02 -0.90
N ILE A 66 14.12 14.02 -0.13
CA ILE A 66 14.06 12.61 -0.53
C ILE A 66 12.99 11.93 0.32
N THR A 67 11.93 11.45 -0.31
CA THR A 67 10.88 10.67 0.36
C THR A 67 11.05 9.20 -0.01
N ILE A 68 11.37 8.39 1.00
CA ILE A 68 11.60 6.95 0.89
C ILE A 68 10.33 6.22 1.32
N TYR A 69 9.76 5.44 0.41
CA TYR A 69 8.60 4.61 0.70
C TYR A 69 9.05 3.20 1.06
N SER A 70 8.81 2.79 2.30
CA SER A 70 9.26 1.51 2.85
C SER A 70 8.09 0.78 3.54
N SER A 71 8.08 -0.55 3.48
CA SER A 71 7.17 -1.36 4.30
C SER A 71 7.69 -1.65 5.70
N ARG A 72 8.91 -1.18 6.03
CA ARG A 72 9.60 -1.40 7.31
C ARG A 72 10.32 -0.12 7.75
N PRO A 73 9.59 0.96 8.05
CA PRO A 73 10.19 2.25 8.41
C PRO A 73 11.18 2.15 9.57
N GLY A 74 10.91 1.30 10.57
CA GLY A 74 11.83 1.07 11.70
C GLY A 74 13.22 0.55 11.32
N VAL A 75 13.37 -0.14 10.18
CA VAL A 75 14.67 -0.60 9.65
C VAL A 75 15.42 0.52 8.92
N VAL A 76 14.72 1.57 8.47
CA VAL A 76 15.34 2.77 7.86
C VAL A 76 15.76 3.78 8.93
N ILE A 77 15.02 3.86 10.03
CA ILE A 77 15.30 4.77 11.16
C ILE A 77 16.44 4.24 12.05
N GLY A 78 16.51 2.91 12.21
CA GLY A 78 17.51 2.27 13.07
C GLY A 78 17.22 2.41 14.56
N LYS A 79 18.19 2.03 15.40
CA LYS A 79 18.08 2.20 16.85
C LYS A 79 18.26 3.69 17.18
N LYS A 80 17.27 4.28 17.87
CA LYS A 80 17.25 5.70 18.30
C LYS A 80 17.39 6.77 17.18
N GLY A 81 17.32 6.40 15.89
CA GLY A 81 17.52 7.35 14.78
C GLY A 81 18.95 7.39 14.22
N GLU A 82 19.85 6.53 14.67
CA GLU A 82 21.25 6.53 14.21
C GLU A 82 21.38 6.33 12.69
N ASP A 83 20.64 5.37 12.11
CA ASP A 83 20.76 5.03 10.68
C ASP A 83 20.25 6.16 9.77
N ILE A 84 19.22 6.91 10.19
CA ILE A 84 18.70 8.05 9.42
C ILE A 84 19.65 9.27 9.48
N GLU A 85 20.34 9.51 10.60
CA GLU A 85 21.34 10.58 10.71
C GLU A 85 22.60 10.27 9.88
N GLN A 86 23.08 9.03 9.94
CA GLN A 86 24.15 8.56 9.05
C GLN A 86 23.74 8.71 7.58
N LEU A 87 22.54 8.26 7.21
CA LEU A 87 22.04 8.34 5.84
C LEU A 87 21.92 9.79 5.35
N LYS A 88 21.39 10.71 6.17
CA LYS A 88 21.31 12.14 5.86
C LYS A 88 22.71 12.72 5.59
N THR A 89 23.69 12.38 6.42
CA THR A 89 25.08 12.84 6.30
C THR A 89 25.74 12.30 5.02
N GLU A 90 25.56 11.02 4.72
CA GLU A 90 26.07 10.38 3.50
C GLU A 90 25.44 10.98 2.22
N LEU A 91 24.13 11.25 2.22
CA LEU A 91 23.43 11.88 1.09
C LEU A 91 23.85 13.33 0.88
N GLN A 92 24.04 14.10 1.96
CA GLN A 92 24.51 15.48 1.88
C GLN A 92 25.93 15.57 1.32
N ARG A 93 26.83 14.65 1.70
CA ARG A 93 28.17 14.54 1.09
C ARG A 93 28.13 14.20 -0.41
N ARG A 94 27.15 13.41 -0.86
CA ARG A 94 27.02 12.98 -2.27
C ARG A 94 26.40 14.01 -3.19
N MET A 95 25.43 14.81 -2.73
CA MET A 95 24.78 15.85 -3.53
C MET A 95 25.40 17.24 -3.36
N GLY A 96 26.21 17.48 -2.32
CA GLY A 96 26.78 18.81 -2.04
C GLY A 96 25.72 19.85 -1.60
N VAL A 97 24.51 19.40 -1.28
CA VAL A 97 23.31 20.22 -1.04
C VAL A 97 22.61 19.73 0.24
N PRO A 98 22.02 20.61 1.08
CA PRO A 98 21.30 20.18 2.28
C PRO A 98 20.14 19.21 1.96
N VAL A 99 20.07 18.10 2.70
CA VAL A 99 19.15 16.99 2.44
C VAL A 99 18.16 16.79 3.57
N HIS A 100 16.89 16.69 3.19
CA HIS A 100 15.78 16.34 4.07
C HIS A 100 15.26 14.95 3.67
N VAL A 101 15.43 13.97 4.54
CA VAL A 101 14.94 12.59 4.33
C VAL A 101 13.60 12.43 5.04
N ASN A 102 12.57 12.06 4.28
CA ASN A 102 11.24 11.69 4.81
C ASN A 102 11.05 10.19 4.59
N ILE A 103 10.40 9.52 5.54
CA ILE A 103 10.09 8.10 5.46
C ILE A 103 8.57 7.96 5.49
N GLU A 104 7.99 7.41 4.43
CA GLU A 104 6.56 7.14 4.32
C GLU A 104 6.31 5.62 4.31
N GLU A 105 5.34 5.17 5.09
CA GLU A 105 5.02 3.75 5.24
C GLU A 105 4.11 3.24 4.11
N ILE A 106 4.49 2.12 3.50
CA ILE A 106 3.64 1.38 2.56
C ILE A 106 2.68 0.49 3.35
N ARG A 107 1.47 1.00 3.64
CA ARG A 107 0.41 0.32 4.42
C ARG A 107 0.02 -1.09 3.94
N LYS A 108 0.19 -1.40 2.65
CA LYS A 108 -0.18 -2.68 2.02
C LYS A 108 0.95 -3.21 1.13
N PRO A 109 2.03 -3.79 1.68
CA PRO A 109 3.22 -4.13 0.92
C PRO A 109 2.99 -5.18 -0.18
N GLU A 110 2.04 -6.09 0.00
CA GLU A 110 1.66 -7.11 -0.99
C GLU A 110 0.83 -6.56 -2.16
N THR A 111 0.55 -5.25 -2.19
CA THR A 111 -0.01 -4.56 -3.35
C THR A 111 1.02 -3.73 -4.12
N ASP A 112 2.22 -3.52 -3.56
CA ASP A 112 3.30 -2.80 -4.21
C ASP A 112 4.11 -3.75 -5.11
N ALA A 113 4.21 -3.43 -6.40
CA ALA A 113 4.84 -4.33 -7.36
C ALA A 113 6.33 -4.58 -7.06
N GLN A 114 7.06 -3.58 -6.54
CA GLN A 114 8.49 -3.68 -6.25
C GLN A 114 8.72 -4.59 -5.05
N LEU A 115 7.92 -4.42 -3.98
CA LEU A 115 8.03 -5.27 -2.79
C LEU A 115 7.66 -6.73 -3.06
N ILE A 116 6.66 -6.98 -3.92
CA ILE A 116 6.33 -8.34 -4.37
C ILE A 116 7.51 -8.94 -5.18
N ALA A 117 8.08 -8.18 -6.11
CA ALA A 117 9.21 -8.63 -6.92
C ALA A 117 10.43 -8.97 -6.05
N ASP A 118 10.78 -8.10 -5.11
CA ASP A 118 11.90 -8.30 -4.18
C ASP A 118 11.65 -9.44 -3.19
N SER A 119 10.40 -9.66 -2.76
CA SER A 119 10.03 -10.82 -1.93
C SER A 119 10.22 -12.13 -2.69
N ILE A 120 9.87 -12.18 -3.98
CA ILE A 120 10.04 -13.37 -4.82
C ILE A 120 11.52 -13.61 -5.10
N THR A 121 12.31 -12.59 -5.44
CA THR A 121 13.74 -12.78 -5.70
C THR A 121 14.49 -13.25 -4.46
N GLN A 122 14.19 -12.70 -3.27
CA GLN A 122 14.74 -13.22 -2.00
C GLN A 122 14.36 -14.69 -1.74
N GLN A 123 13.15 -15.12 -2.11
CA GLN A 123 12.73 -16.52 -2.01
C GLN A 123 13.48 -17.43 -3.00
N LEU A 124 13.70 -16.98 -4.24
CA LEU A 124 14.47 -17.69 -5.26
C LEU A 124 15.95 -17.82 -4.89
N GLU A 125 16.56 -16.75 -4.34
CA GLU A 125 17.93 -16.77 -3.79
C GLU A 125 18.07 -17.82 -2.67
N ARG A 126 17.03 -17.99 -1.84
CA ARG A 126 16.93 -19.04 -0.80
C ARG A 126 16.54 -20.43 -1.33
N ARG A 127 16.65 -20.67 -2.63
CA ARG A 127 16.36 -21.96 -3.30
C ARG A 127 14.91 -22.47 -3.11
N ILE A 128 13.95 -21.57 -2.83
CA ILE A 128 12.54 -21.94 -2.76
C ILE A 128 12.02 -22.15 -4.19
N MET A 129 11.24 -23.23 -4.39
CA MET A 129 10.65 -23.57 -5.69
C MET A 129 9.86 -22.38 -6.29
N PHE A 130 10.25 -21.95 -7.49
CA PHE A 130 9.71 -20.73 -8.13
C PHE A 130 8.18 -20.71 -8.23
N ARG A 131 7.55 -21.85 -8.57
CA ARG A 131 6.08 -21.99 -8.61
C ARG A 131 5.42 -21.69 -7.26
N ARG A 132 6.01 -22.14 -6.14
CA ARG A 132 5.50 -21.90 -4.78
C ARG A 132 5.62 -20.42 -4.40
N ALA A 133 6.77 -19.80 -4.69
CA ALA A 133 6.99 -18.38 -4.44
C ALA A 133 5.98 -17.49 -5.20
N MET A 134 5.79 -17.75 -6.51
CA MET A 134 4.82 -17.00 -7.32
C MET A 134 3.38 -17.23 -6.87
N LYS A 135 2.94 -18.49 -6.66
CA LYS A 135 1.55 -18.77 -6.26
C LYS A 135 1.21 -18.13 -4.91
N ARG A 136 2.11 -18.20 -3.93
CA ARG A 136 1.95 -17.53 -2.63
C ARG A 136 1.86 -16.01 -2.77
N ALA A 137 2.72 -15.41 -3.60
CA ALA A 137 2.72 -13.97 -3.83
C ALA A 137 1.41 -13.47 -4.49
N MET A 138 0.89 -14.19 -5.50
CA MET A 138 -0.38 -13.85 -6.13
C MET A 138 -1.56 -13.93 -5.15
N GLN A 139 -1.68 -15.05 -4.42
CA GLN A 139 -2.75 -15.23 -3.43
C GLN A 139 -2.72 -14.15 -2.34
N ASN A 140 -1.54 -13.78 -1.86
CA ASN A 140 -1.39 -12.68 -0.90
C ASN A 140 -1.83 -11.31 -1.46
N ALA A 141 -1.46 -11.00 -2.70
CA ALA A 141 -1.83 -9.74 -3.35
C ALA A 141 -3.35 -9.64 -3.59
N MET A 142 -3.96 -10.70 -4.13
CA MET A 142 -5.41 -10.77 -4.35
C MET A 142 -6.17 -10.64 -3.02
N ARG A 143 -5.72 -11.32 -1.95
CA ARG A 143 -6.34 -11.26 -0.61
C ARG A 143 -6.38 -9.84 -0.01
N LEU A 144 -5.41 -8.97 -0.35
CA LEU A 144 -5.34 -7.60 0.19
C LEU A 144 -5.95 -6.52 -0.72
N GLY A 145 -6.62 -6.95 -1.80
CA GLY A 145 -7.45 -6.10 -2.66
C GLY A 145 -6.83 -5.74 -4.01
N ALA A 146 -5.79 -6.42 -4.48
CA ALA A 146 -5.39 -6.31 -5.87
C ALA A 146 -6.51 -6.85 -6.78
N GLN A 147 -6.96 -6.07 -7.77
CA GLN A 147 -7.99 -6.49 -8.73
C GLN A 147 -7.45 -7.46 -9.79
N GLY A 148 -6.12 -7.51 -9.93
CA GLY A 148 -5.42 -8.59 -10.60
C GLY A 148 -3.92 -8.44 -10.48
N ILE A 149 -3.23 -9.56 -10.68
CA ILE A 149 -1.78 -9.64 -10.62
C ILE A 149 -1.28 -10.54 -11.74
N LYS A 150 -0.16 -10.15 -12.35
CA LYS A 150 0.62 -11.00 -13.24
C LYS A 150 2.05 -11.06 -12.75
N ILE A 151 2.62 -12.25 -12.73
CA ILE A 151 4.02 -12.47 -12.37
C ILE A 151 4.67 -13.27 -13.49
N MET A 152 5.85 -12.86 -13.92
CA MET A 152 6.65 -13.53 -14.94
C MET A 152 8.06 -13.73 -14.39
N SER A 153 8.55 -14.97 -14.42
CA SER A 153 9.92 -15.33 -14.06
C SER A 153 10.64 -15.89 -15.29
N ALA A 154 11.78 -15.31 -15.64
CA ALA A 154 12.58 -15.69 -16.79
C ALA A 154 14.02 -16.02 -16.36
N GLY A 155 14.56 -17.15 -16.80
CA GLY A 155 15.93 -17.59 -16.51
C GLY A 155 16.03 -19.10 -16.34
N ARG A 156 17.09 -19.56 -15.67
CA ARG A 156 17.35 -20.97 -15.35
C ARG A 156 16.52 -21.43 -14.14
N LEU A 157 15.20 -21.51 -14.34
CA LEU A 157 14.24 -21.87 -13.30
C LEU A 157 14.53 -23.28 -12.75
N ASN A 158 14.72 -23.39 -11.44
CA ASN A 158 15.21 -24.59 -10.74
C ASN A 158 16.57 -25.14 -11.25
N GLY A 159 17.44 -24.31 -11.83
CA GLY A 159 18.79 -24.70 -12.26
C GLY A 159 18.89 -25.42 -13.60
N ILE A 160 17.76 -25.65 -14.28
CA ILE A 160 17.69 -26.23 -15.62
C ILE A 160 18.62 -25.46 -16.58
N GLU A 161 19.29 -26.18 -17.47
CA GLU A 161 20.27 -25.66 -18.42
C GLU A 161 19.66 -24.59 -19.34
N ILE A 162 18.57 -24.94 -20.03
CA ILE A 162 17.85 -24.03 -20.93
C ILE A 162 17.00 -23.04 -20.10
N ALA A 163 17.23 -21.74 -20.34
CA ALA A 163 16.44 -20.69 -19.73
C ALA A 163 14.98 -20.72 -20.22
N ARG A 164 14.02 -20.69 -19.29
CA ARG A 164 12.58 -20.68 -19.58
C ARG A 164 11.92 -19.43 -19.05
N THR A 165 10.80 -19.03 -19.67
CA THR A 165 9.93 -17.95 -19.17
C THR A 165 8.60 -18.54 -18.75
N GLU A 166 8.33 -18.54 -17.45
CA GLU A 166 7.05 -18.95 -16.88
C GLU A 166 6.28 -17.71 -16.42
N TRP A 167 4.96 -17.69 -16.59
CA TRP A 167 4.12 -16.61 -16.11
C TRP A 167 2.81 -17.13 -15.57
N TYR A 168 2.32 -16.49 -14.52
CA TYR A 168 1.04 -16.76 -13.90
C TYR A 168 0.26 -15.45 -13.81
N ARG A 169 -1.06 -15.51 -13.94
CA ARG A 169 -1.96 -14.35 -13.87
C ARG A 169 -3.22 -14.73 -13.11
N GLU A 170 -3.65 -13.85 -12.22
CA GLU A 170 -4.90 -13.95 -11.46
C GLU A 170 -5.63 -12.60 -11.56
N GLY A 171 -6.96 -12.62 -11.60
CA GLY A 171 -7.77 -11.40 -11.79
C GLY A 171 -7.57 -10.68 -13.15
N ARG A 172 -7.87 -9.38 -13.18
CA ARG A 172 -7.82 -8.53 -14.38
C ARG A 172 -6.49 -7.77 -14.47
N VAL A 173 -5.85 -7.72 -15.64
CA VAL A 173 -4.64 -6.91 -15.88
C VAL A 173 -4.73 -6.23 -17.26
N PRO A 174 -5.48 -5.12 -17.39
CA PRO A 174 -5.79 -4.49 -18.67
C PRO A 174 -4.65 -3.57 -19.15
N LEU A 175 -3.56 -4.16 -19.67
CA LEU A 175 -2.32 -3.44 -20.01
C LEU A 175 -2.51 -2.30 -21.02
N HIS A 176 -3.47 -2.39 -21.94
CA HIS A 176 -3.72 -1.39 -22.99
C HIS A 176 -4.60 -0.22 -22.51
N THR A 177 -5.31 -0.39 -21.39
CA THR A 177 -6.21 0.63 -20.84
C THR A 177 -5.41 1.68 -20.08
N LEU A 178 -5.37 2.92 -20.58
CA LEU A 178 -4.59 4.01 -19.98
C LEU A 178 -5.07 4.42 -18.58
N ARG A 179 -6.39 4.42 -18.34
CA ARG A 179 -7.00 4.73 -17.04
C ARG A 179 -6.79 3.67 -15.95
N ALA A 180 -6.25 2.50 -16.30
CA ALA A 180 -5.96 1.46 -15.32
C ALA A 180 -4.68 1.80 -14.54
N ASP A 181 -4.74 1.90 -13.21
CA ASP A 181 -3.52 1.96 -12.40
C ASP A 181 -2.88 0.57 -12.32
N ILE A 182 -1.80 0.44 -13.09
CA ILE A 182 -0.98 -0.76 -13.14
C ILE A 182 0.39 -0.41 -12.60
N ASP A 183 0.68 -0.99 -11.44
CA ASP A 183 1.99 -0.95 -10.82
C ASP A 183 2.88 -2.01 -11.48
N TYR A 184 4.09 -1.61 -11.86
CA TYR A 184 5.03 -2.49 -12.54
C TYR A 184 6.42 -2.36 -11.94
N ALA A 185 7.04 -3.50 -11.69
CA ALA A 185 8.39 -3.59 -11.14
C ALA A 185 9.17 -4.76 -11.73
N THR A 186 10.49 -4.65 -11.61
CA THR A 186 11.46 -5.67 -12.02
C THR A 186 12.48 -5.88 -10.91
N SER A 187 12.69 -7.14 -10.53
CA SER A 187 13.76 -7.54 -9.61
C SER A 187 14.54 -8.70 -10.21
N GLU A 188 15.82 -8.79 -9.85
CA GLU A 188 16.74 -9.83 -10.31
C GLU A 188 17.19 -10.67 -9.11
N ALA A 189 16.99 -11.98 -9.19
CA ALA A 189 17.50 -12.95 -8.21
C ALA A 189 18.88 -13.44 -8.65
N LYS A 190 19.88 -13.30 -7.79
CA LYS A 190 21.24 -13.80 -8.03
C LYS A 190 21.36 -15.23 -7.51
N THR A 191 21.15 -16.21 -8.39
CA THR A 191 21.25 -17.64 -8.04
C THR A 191 22.60 -18.22 -8.47
N THR A 192 23.01 -19.35 -7.88
CA THR A 192 24.25 -20.06 -8.24
C THR A 192 24.34 -20.41 -9.74
N TYR A 193 23.20 -20.60 -10.41
CA TYR A 193 23.12 -20.98 -11.82
C TYR A 193 23.03 -19.79 -12.78
N GLY A 194 22.98 -18.56 -12.26
CA GLY A 194 22.82 -17.32 -13.03
C GLY A 194 21.70 -16.42 -12.49
N ILE A 195 21.31 -15.44 -13.30
CA ILE A 195 20.31 -14.43 -12.93
C ILE A 195 18.91 -14.92 -13.33
N ILE A 196 17.93 -14.79 -12.42
CA ILE A 196 16.51 -14.98 -12.73
C ILE A 196 15.83 -13.60 -12.66
N GLY A 197 15.30 -13.14 -13.79
CA GLY A 197 14.53 -11.89 -13.87
C GLY A 197 13.07 -12.12 -13.50
N VAL A 198 12.57 -11.39 -12.51
CA VAL A 198 11.18 -11.39 -12.07
C VAL A 198 10.52 -10.07 -12.46
N LYS A 199 9.40 -10.15 -13.19
CA LYS A 199 8.58 -9.00 -13.59
C LYS A 199 7.19 -9.15 -12.99
N VAL A 200 6.72 -8.11 -12.31
CA VAL A 200 5.42 -8.08 -11.63
C VAL A 200 4.58 -6.95 -12.19
N TRP A 201 3.30 -7.23 -12.47
CA TRP A 201 2.27 -6.25 -12.77
C TRP A 201 1.15 -6.42 -11.74
N VAL A 202 0.80 -5.35 -11.01
CA VAL A 202 -0.34 -5.32 -10.08
C VAL A 202 -1.35 -4.28 -10.57
N TYR A 203 -2.59 -4.71 -10.83
CA TYR A 203 -3.69 -3.81 -11.17
C TYR A 203 -4.47 -3.50 -9.89
N LYS A 204 -4.51 -2.21 -9.53
CA LYS A 204 -5.13 -1.71 -8.29
C LYS A 204 -6.57 -1.23 -8.50
N GLY A 205 -6.91 -0.89 -9.75
CA GLY A 205 -8.22 -0.40 -10.17
C GLY A 205 -8.09 0.59 -11.32
N ASP A 206 -9.21 1.07 -11.84
CA ASP A 206 -9.23 2.19 -12.76
C ASP A 206 -9.15 3.50 -11.95
N THR A 207 -8.18 4.36 -12.25
CA THR A 207 -8.21 5.74 -11.79
C THR A 207 -9.24 6.50 -12.62
N LEU A 208 -10.30 6.96 -11.96
CA LEU A 208 -11.04 8.14 -12.41
C LEU A 208 -10.05 9.30 -12.56
N GLY A 209 -10.31 10.21 -13.49
CA GLY A 209 -9.34 11.21 -13.93
C GLY A 209 -8.85 12.12 -12.79
N ARG A 210 -7.74 12.81 -13.03
CA ARG A 210 -7.01 13.67 -12.06
C ARG A 210 -7.78 14.91 -11.56
N ASN A 211 -9.10 14.95 -11.78
CA ASN A 211 -10.01 16.04 -11.38
C ASN A 211 -10.92 15.66 -10.21
N ASP A 212 -11.12 14.37 -9.91
CA ASP A 212 -11.78 13.94 -8.68
C ASP A 212 -10.71 13.70 -7.60
N ALA A 213 -10.61 14.64 -6.66
CA ALA A 213 -9.76 14.46 -5.49
C ALA A 213 -10.21 13.22 -4.72
N PRO A 214 -9.29 12.40 -4.16
CA PRO A 214 -9.69 11.32 -3.28
C PRO A 214 -10.40 11.96 -2.08
N VAL A 215 -11.70 11.67 -1.95
CA VAL A 215 -12.46 11.97 -0.74
C VAL A 215 -11.67 11.33 0.40
N VAL A 216 -11.17 12.16 1.30
CA VAL A 216 -10.56 11.69 2.54
C VAL A 216 -11.65 10.93 3.27
N GLU A 217 -11.48 9.62 3.46
CA GLU A 217 -12.29 8.87 4.42
C GLU A 217 -11.96 9.47 5.80
N GLU A 218 -12.76 10.46 6.20
CA GLU A 218 -12.73 11.00 7.55
C GLU A 218 -12.95 9.84 8.50
N VAL A 219 -11.98 9.64 9.39
CA VAL A 219 -12.02 8.61 10.42
C VAL A 219 -13.30 8.85 11.21
N ALA A 220 -14.20 7.87 11.22
CA ALA A 220 -15.48 7.98 11.91
C ALA A 220 -15.24 8.12 13.42
N GLU A 221 -15.18 9.35 13.92
CA GLU A 221 -15.09 9.61 15.34
C GLU A 221 -16.38 9.15 16.04
N ASP A 222 -16.20 8.37 17.10
CA ASP A 222 -17.27 7.90 17.99
C ASP A 222 -18.10 9.08 18.54
N LYS A 223 -19.24 9.35 17.88
CA LYS A 223 -20.26 10.26 18.40
C LYS A 223 -20.97 9.62 19.59
N ARG A 224 -20.31 9.70 20.76
CA ARG A 224 -20.87 9.39 22.08
C ARG A 224 -22.28 9.98 22.22
N PRO A 225 -23.31 9.20 22.58
CA PRO A 225 -24.68 9.71 22.67
C PRO A 225 -24.83 10.65 23.86
N ARG A 226 -24.89 11.97 23.60
CA ARG A 226 -25.10 13.00 24.62
C ARG A 226 -26.50 13.63 24.53
N ARG A 227 -27.43 12.97 25.25
CA ARG A 227 -28.48 13.61 26.07
C ARG A 227 -29.49 14.51 25.33
N ASN A 228 -30.63 13.93 24.93
CA ASN A 228 -31.83 14.68 24.56
C ASN A 228 -32.27 15.61 25.71
N ALA A 229 -32.15 16.92 25.52
CA ALA A 229 -32.74 17.93 26.40
C ALA A 229 -34.11 18.36 25.83
N ARG A 230 -35.20 17.98 26.49
CA ARG A 230 -36.53 18.60 26.29
C ARG A 230 -36.58 19.90 27.07
N PRO A 231 -37.01 21.00 26.44
CA PRO A 231 -38.27 21.64 26.82
C PRO A 231 -39.14 21.83 25.57
N GLY A 232 -40.43 21.55 25.55
CA GLY A 232 -41.39 21.86 26.61
C GLY A 232 -42.42 22.86 26.08
N ASP A 233 -42.88 22.64 24.84
CA ASP A 233 -43.82 23.54 24.16
C ASP A 233 -45.19 23.50 24.86
N ARG A 234 -45.57 24.60 25.49
CA ARG A 234 -46.91 24.83 26.05
C ARG A 234 -47.51 26.07 25.41
N ARG A 235 -48.40 25.86 24.45
CA ARG A 235 -49.44 26.85 24.09
C ARG A 235 -50.82 26.22 24.26
N PRO A 236 -51.81 26.95 24.80
CA PRO A 236 -53.04 26.37 25.31
C PRO A 236 -54.04 26.07 24.19
N ARG A 237 -54.83 25.01 24.37
CA ARG A 237 -56.03 24.75 23.58
C ARG A 237 -57.24 24.96 24.50
N ARG A 238 -58.08 25.93 24.14
CA ARG A 238 -59.40 26.18 24.73
C ARG A 238 -60.44 25.39 23.91
N ASP A 239 -61.64 25.26 24.47
CA ASP A 239 -62.85 24.69 23.84
C ASP A 239 -62.76 23.16 23.62
N GLY A 240 -63.76 22.34 23.96
CA GLY A 240 -65.04 22.56 24.65
C GLY A 240 -65.78 21.23 24.77
N GLU A 241 -66.72 21.13 25.72
CA GLU A 241 -67.79 20.10 25.85
C GLU A 241 -67.47 18.58 25.92
N GLY A 242 -68.07 17.92 26.92
CA GLY A 242 -68.82 16.67 26.68
C GLY A 242 -68.26 15.35 27.21
N GLY A 243 -69.07 14.66 28.04
CA GLY A 243 -69.07 13.18 28.11
C GLY A 243 -68.51 12.54 29.39
N ALA A 244 -69.40 11.93 30.18
CA ALA A 244 -69.10 11.26 31.47
C ALA A 244 -68.46 9.83 31.32
N PRO A 245 -67.93 9.24 32.43
CA PRO A 245 -67.07 8.04 32.36
C PRO A 245 -67.70 6.73 32.90
N GLY A 246 -67.05 5.60 32.58
CA GLY A 246 -67.14 4.34 33.32
C GLY A 246 -66.21 3.26 32.71
N ALA A 247 -65.93 2.10 33.31
CA ALA A 247 -65.95 1.63 34.68
C ALA A 247 -65.51 0.14 34.72
N ARG A 248 -64.38 -0.16 35.39
CA ARG A 248 -64.07 -1.42 36.14
C ARG A 248 -63.70 -2.75 35.43
N ARG A 249 -62.96 -3.57 36.21
CA ARG A 249 -62.54 -5.00 36.07
C ARG A 249 -61.42 -5.28 35.04
N GLY A 250 -60.40 -6.13 35.27
CA GLY A 250 -59.93 -6.96 36.42
C GLY A 250 -58.99 -8.10 35.92
N ALA A 251 -58.18 -8.86 36.67
CA ALA A 251 -57.69 -8.80 38.07
C ALA A 251 -56.46 -9.76 38.24
N PRO A 252 -55.53 -9.60 39.23
CA PRO A 252 -54.26 -10.38 39.31
C PRO A 252 -54.17 -11.43 40.44
N ARG A 253 -53.31 -12.48 40.32
CA ARG A 253 -52.35 -13.02 41.36
C ARG A 253 -51.79 -14.46 41.16
N ARG A 254 -50.51 -14.62 41.59
CA ARG A 254 -49.84 -15.73 42.35
C ARG A 254 -49.30 -17.03 41.68
N GLY A 255 -48.16 -17.50 42.27
CA GLY A 255 -47.43 -18.77 42.06
C GLY A 255 -46.02 -18.53 41.48
N ALA A 256 -44.85 -18.67 42.11
CA ALA A 256 -44.31 -19.57 43.15
C ALA A 256 -44.39 -21.07 42.77
N GLY A 257 -43.31 -21.87 42.67
CA GLY A 257 -41.86 -21.62 42.72
C GLY A 257 -41.08 -22.84 43.28
N LYS A 258 -39.89 -23.20 42.74
CA LYS A 258 -38.76 -23.93 43.40
C LYS A 258 -37.61 -24.27 42.40
N PRO A 259 -36.39 -24.61 42.88
CA PRO A 259 -35.18 -24.74 42.06
C PRO A 259 -34.57 -26.17 42.04
N GLU A 260 -33.38 -26.26 41.40
CA GLU A 260 -32.31 -27.28 41.55
C GLU A 260 -32.60 -28.75 41.24
N ASP A 261 -31.88 -29.27 40.23
CA ASP A 261 -31.36 -30.64 40.25
C ASP A 261 -30.09 -30.71 39.39
N GLY A 262 -29.11 -31.51 39.81
CA GLY A 262 -27.79 -31.61 39.16
C GLY A 262 -27.41 -33.03 38.75
N LYS A 263 -26.43 -33.14 37.83
CA LYS A 263 -25.59 -34.33 37.50
C LYS A 263 -24.51 -33.82 36.52
N THR A 264 -23.19 -33.81 36.80
CA THR A 264 -22.22 -34.86 37.18
C THR A 264 -22.18 -36.08 36.25
N GLY A 265 -20.99 -36.33 35.70
CA GLY A 265 -20.63 -37.44 34.82
C GLY A 265 -19.36 -37.07 34.04
N GLU A 266 -18.31 -37.88 34.20
CA GLU A 266 -16.91 -37.68 33.74
C GLU A 266 -16.69 -37.20 32.29
#